data_AF-A0A358N2J7-F1
#
_entry.id   AF-A0A358N2J7-F1
#
_cell.length_a   1.000
_cell.length_b   1.000
_cell.length_c   1.000
_cell.angle_alpha   90.00
_cell.angle_beta   90.00
_cell.angle_gamma   90.00
#
_symmetry.space_group_name_H-M   'P 1'
#
loop_
_entity.id
_entity.type
_entity.pdbx_description
1 polymer ?
#
loop_
_entity_poly.entity_id
_entity_poly.type
_entity_poly.pdbx_seq_one_letter_code
_entity_poly.pdbx_strand_id
1 'polypeptide(L)'
;MEIPVVLTNANYWWAPKETPPAILDFWANVLAKAMQNETVLAELARLRMDPSYERNLALQERLDETIKQFNLVAEQEQSWLPNFTVYVGILLAIFFTWAILDAIMRKRDDEPAASPIESEPFRKRPDIAIVCFGLLCGYVLLLSTGWLPFAFASATMVALIGGQMMRGAPARWIVLLELAILTGLGSQFVFTEVFVTPLP
;
A
#
# COMPACT_ATOMS: atom_id res chain seq x y z
N MET A 1 1.99 23.20 12.21
CA MET A 1 3.29 23.04 11.55
C MET A 1 3.02 23.06 10.06
N GLU A 2 3.28 24.19 9.42
CA GLU A 2 3.27 24.27 7.96
C GLU A 2 4.50 23.50 7.48
N ILE A 3 4.30 22.42 6.73
CA ILE A 3 5.39 21.74 6.06
C ILE A 3 5.84 22.71 4.97
N PRO A 4 7.05 23.29 5.04
CA PRO A 4 7.50 24.16 3.96
C PRO A 4 7.56 23.31 2.70
N VAL A 5 6.81 23.70 1.67
CA VAL A 5 6.87 23.03 0.36
C VAL A 5 8.21 23.46 -0.26
N VAL A 6 9.26 22.69 0.00
CA VAL A 6 10.65 23.00 -0.45
C VAL A 6 10.98 22.39 -1.81
N LEU A 7 10.04 21.72 -2.48
CA LEU A 7 10.28 21.13 -3.79
C LEU A 7 10.14 22.16 -4.91
N THR A 8 11.09 23.08 -4.98
CA THR A 8 11.37 23.81 -6.21
C THR A 8 12.08 22.84 -7.15
N ASN A 9 11.32 22.23 -8.08
CA ASN A 9 11.86 21.30 -9.05
C ASN A 9 12.81 22.05 -10.01
N ALA A 10 14.11 21.93 -9.77
CA ALA A 10 15.16 22.56 -10.58
C ALA A 10 15.70 21.57 -11.62
N ASN A 11 15.88 22.04 -12.85
CA ASN A 11 16.44 21.25 -13.94
C ASN A 11 17.95 21.47 -14.02
N TYR A 12 18.72 20.39 -13.93
CA TYR A 12 20.18 20.43 -13.95
C TYR A 12 20.74 19.82 -15.24
N TRP A 13 21.76 20.48 -15.80
CA TRP A 13 22.52 19.97 -16.93
C TRP A 13 23.88 19.48 -16.45
N TRP A 14 24.14 18.20 -16.60
CA TRP A 14 25.37 17.55 -16.13
C TRP A 14 26.24 17.11 -17.30
N ALA A 15 27.54 17.13 -17.08
CA ALA A 15 28.53 16.55 -17.99
C ALA A 15 29.36 15.50 -17.23
N PRO A 16 29.87 14.46 -17.93
CA PRO A 16 30.78 13.51 -17.32
C PRO A 16 32.01 14.19 -16.70
N LYS A 17 32.52 13.64 -15.59
CA LYS A 17 33.64 14.21 -14.82
C LYS A 17 34.91 14.45 -15.65
N GLU A 18 35.13 13.63 -16.68
CA GLU A 18 36.31 13.65 -17.55
C GLU A 18 36.20 14.67 -18.71
N THR A 19 35.10 15.42 -18.78
CA THR A 19 34.88 16.37 -19.89
C THR A 19 35.90 17.50 -19.84
N PRO A 20 36.63 17.79 -20.93
CA PRO A 20 37.56 18.90 -21.00
C PRO A 20 36.90 20.25 -20.68
N PRO A 21 37.58 21.16 -19.95
CA PRO A 21 37.00 22.43 -19.53
C PRO A 21 36.54 23.30 -20.70
N ALA A 22 37.25 23.25 -21.84
CA ALA A 22 36.86 23.98 -23.04
C ALA A 22 35.48 23.57 -23.59
N ILE A 23 35.12 22.29 -23.48
CA ILE A 23 33.81 21.79 -23.92
C ILE A 23 32.73 22.22 -22.92
N LEU A 24 33.03 22.18 -21.62
CA LEU A 24 32.14 22.67 -20.58
C LEU A 24 31.84 24.17 -20.75
N ASP A 25 32.86 24.98 -20.99
CA ASP A 25 32.74 26.41 -21.24
C ASP A 25 31.90 26.72 -22.47
N PHE A 26 32.10 25.96 -23.56
CA PHE A 26 31.32 26.11 -24.77
C PHE A 26 29.83 25.90 -24.50
N TRP A 27 29.46 24.77 -23.90
CA TRP A 27 28.06 24.47 -23.61
C TRP A 27 27.44 25.40 -22.57
N ALA A 28 28.20 25.77 -21.54
CA ALA A 28 27.75 26.76 -20.56
C ALA A 28 27.40 28.10 -21.23
N ASN A 29 28.23 28.57 -22.15
CA ASN A 29 27.98 29.80 -22.88
C ASN A 29 26.80 29.69 -23.85
N VAL A 30 26.61 28.53 -24.49
CA VAL A 30 25.45 28.27 -25.34
C VAL A 30 24.15 28.30 -24.52
N LEU A 31 24.13 27.65 -23.35
CA LEU A 31 22.98 27.65 -22.45
C LEU A 31 22.70 29.05 -21.90
N ALA A 32 23.73 29.80 -21.49
CA ALA A 32 23.58 31.17 -21.03
C ALA A 32 22.93 32.07 -22.10
N LYS A 33 23.32 31.91 -23.38
CA LYS A 33 22.70 32.62 -24.50
C LYS A 33 21.27 32.14 -24.80
N ALA A 34 21.01 30.84 -24.69
CA ALA A 34 19.67 30.28 -24.88
C ALA A 34 18.67 30.82 -23.84
N MET A 35 19.10 30.99 -22.59
CA MET A 35 18.29 31.57 -21.51
C MET A 35 17.95 33.05 -21.70
N GLN A 36 18.60 33.74 -22.64
CA GLN A 36 18.29 35.12 -23.03
C GLN A 36 17.37 35.20 -24.25
N ASN A 37 17.05 34.07 -24.88
CA ASN A 37 16.21 34.04 -26.07
C ASN A 37 14.73 34.23 -25.72
N GLU A 38 14.05 35.12 -26.43
CA GLU A 38 12.63 35.45 -26.19
C GLU A 38 11.71 34.23 -26.29
N THR A 39 11.97 33.31 -27.22
CA THR A 39 11.18 32.07 -27.38
C THR A 39 11.32 31.17 -26.16
N VAL A 40 12.55 31.05 -25.63
CA VAL A 40 12.83 30.20 -24.46
C VAL A 40 12.20 30.83 -23.21
N LEU A 41 12.31 32.14 -23.03
CA LEU A 41 11.69 32.86 -21.93
C LEU A 41 10.16 32.77 -21.96
N ALA A 42 9.54 32.88 -23.14
CA ALA A 42 8.10 32.74 -23.30
C ALA A 42 7.61 31.33 -22.93
N GLU A 43 8.35 30.29 -23.32
CA GLU A 43 8.04 28.90 -22.97
C GLU A 43 8.25 28.61 -21.48
N LEU A 44 9.35 29.10 -20.88
CA LEU A 44 9.58 28.97 -19.44
C LEU A 44 8.49 29.69 -18.64
N ALA A 45 8.08 30.89 -19.06
CA ALA A 45 6.98 31.62 -18.45
C ALA A 45 5.64 30.87 -18.60
N ARG A 46 5.36 30.28 -19.77
CA ARG A 46 4.19 29.42 -20.00
C ARG A 46 4.15 28.23 -19.04
N LEU A 47 5.32 27.62 -18.79
CA LEU A 47 5.48 26.49 -17.88
C LEU A 47 5.62 26.91 -16.41
N ARG A 48 5.56 28.22 -16.10
CA ARG A 48 5.78 28.78 -14.75
C ARG A 48 7.13 28.39 -14.14
N MET A 49 8.14 28.27 -14.99
CA MET A 49 9.53 28.01 -14.59
C MET A 49 10.30 29.33 -14.48
N ASP A 50 11.11 29.45 -13.44
CA ASP A 50 12.00 30.61 -13.26
C ASP A 50 13.20 30.51 -14.22
N PRO A 51 13.46 31.54 -15.06
CA PRO A 51 14.59 31.54 -15.98
C PRO A 51 15.94 31.83 -15.29
N SER A 52 16.25 31.14 -14.20
CA SER A 52 17.53 31.25 -13.50
C SER A 52 18.62 30.43 -14.20
N TYR A 53 19.79 31.03 -14.44
CA TYR A 53 20.99 30.32 -14.90
C TYR A 53 22.13 30.50 -13.89
N GLU A 54 22.54 29.40 -13.27
CA GLU A 54 23.62 29.36 -12.28
C GLU A 54 24.74 28.44 -12.77
N ARG A 55 25.99 28.82 -12.47
CA ARG A 55 27.18 28.09 -12.94
C ARG A 55 28.23 28.00 -11.83
N ASN A 56 29.01 26.91 -11.86
CA ASN A 56 30.19 26.71 -11.01
C ASN A 56 29.86 26.89 -9.52
N LEU A 57 30.44 27.89 -8.86
CA LEU A 57 30.29 28.13 -7.41
C LEU A 57 28.84 28.42 -7.01
N ALA A 58 28.09 29.20 -7.80
CA ALA A 58 26.69 29.51 -7.49
C ALA A 58 25.84 28.23 -7.52
N LEU A 59 26.08 27.37 -8.51
CA LEU A 59 25.41 26.08 -8.61
C LEU A 59 25.80 25.15 -7.44
N GLN A 60 27.08 25.13 -7.05
CA GLN A 60 27.54 24.32 -5.91
C GLN A 60 26.90 24.78 -4.59
N GLU A 61 26.84 26.08 -4.34
CA GLU A 61 26.22 26.63 -3.12
C GLU A 61 24.74 26.26 -3.03
N ARG A 62 24.00 26.40 -4.15
CA ARG A 62 22.60 25.98 -4.22
C ARG A 62 22.43 24.48 -4.01
N LEU A 63 23.30 23.65 -4.58
CA LEU A 63 23.27 22.20 -4.39
C LEU A 63 23.55 21.82 -2.94
N ASP A 64 24.53 22.44 -2.30
CA ASP A 64 24.86 22.18 -0.89
C ASP A 64 23.69 22.58 0.03
N GLU A 65 23.04 23.72 -0.21
CA GLU A 65 21.84 24.13 0.51
C GLU A 65 20.68 23.17 0.29
N THR A 66 20.45 22.77 -0.97
CA THR A 66 19.39 21.84 -1.35
C THR A 66 19.61 20.46 -0.72
N ILE A 67 20.83 19.93 -0.78
CA ILE A 67 21.20 18.65 -0.15
C ILE A 67 21.03 18.73 1.37
N LYS A 68 21.40 19.84 2.00
CA LYS A 68 21.19 20.05 3.43
C LYS A 68 19.70 20.02 3.79
N GLN A 69 18.85 20.69 3.01
CA GLN A 69 17.40 20.67 3.20
C GLN A 69 16.81 19.27 2.95
N PHE A 70 17.26 18.57 1.91
CA PHE A 70 16.86 17.19 1.66
C PHE A 70 17.28 16.27 2.79
N ASN A 71 18.49 16.40 3.34
CA ASN A 71 18.96 15.59 4.45
C ASN A 71 18.14 15.84 5.72
N LEU A 72 17.74 17.07 6.01
CA LEU A 72 16.84 17.37 7.15
C LEU A 72 15.46 16.69 7.02
N VAL A 73 14.98 16.49 5.80
CA VAL A 73 13.72 15.78 5.54
C VAL A 73 13.93 14.26 5.43
N ALA A 74 15.05 13.82 4.86
CA ALA A 74 15.40 12.41 4.71
C ALA A 74 15.81 11.75 6.04
N GLU A 75 16.32 12.52 7.00
CA GLU A 75 16.49 12.12 8.40
C GLU A 75 15.17 12.04 9.18
N GLN A 76 14.01 12.19 8.52
CA GLN A 76 12.83 11.45 8.98
C GLN A 76 13.10 9.96 8.75
N GLU A 77 13.94 9.39 9.62
CA GLU A 77 14.04 7.97 9.84
C GLU A 77 12.61 7.43 9.82
N GLN A 78 12.42 6.42 8.97
CA GLN A 78 11.24 5.56 8.91
C GLN A 78 10.55 5.58 10.25
N SER A 79 9.52 6.43 10.35
CA SER A 79 8.77 6.61 11.58
C SER A 79 8.45 5.21 12.07
N TRP A 80 8.86 4.86 13.28
CA TRP A 80 8.68 3.54 13.87
C TRP A 80 7.28 3.03 13.54
N LEU A 81 7.18 2.25 12.46
CA LEU A 81 5.94 1.71 11.98
C LEU A 81 5.69 0.55 12.92
N PRO A 82 4.63 0.59 13.75
CA PRO A 82 4.34 -0.50 14.65
C PRO A 82 4.31 -1.77 13.80
N ASN A 83 5.02 -2.82 14.21
CA ASN A 83 5.10 -4.04 13.44
C ASN A 83 3.72 -4.70 13.44
N PHE A 84 2.88 -4.34 12.45
CA PHE A 84 1.49 -4.75 12.34
C PHE A 84 1.37 -6.28 12.33
N THR A 85 2.37 -6.98 11.80
CA THR A 85 2.46 -8.45 11.84
C THR A 85 2.47 -9.00 13.26
N VAL A 86 3.17 -8.33 14.19
CA VAL A 86 3.20 -8.73 15.62
C VAL A 86 1.84 -8.49 16.27
N TYR A 87 1.21 -7.33 16.03
CA TYR A 87 -0.10 -7.03 16.61
C TYR A 87 -1.20 -7.96 16.10
N VAL A 88 -1.22 -8.24 14.79
CA VAL A 88 -2.13 -9.21 14.19
C VAL A 88 -1.86 -10.61 14.74
N GLY A 89 -0.60 -11.00 14.91
CA GLY A 89 -0.23 -12.27 15.54
C GLY A 89 -0.74 -12.41 16.98
N ILE A 90 -0.63 -11.36 17.79
CA ILE A 90 -1.17 -11.34 19.16
C ILE A 90 -2.70 -11.46 19.16
N LEU A 91 -3.38 -10.72 18.29
CA LEU A 91 -4.84 -10.78 18.16
C LEU A 91 -5.32 -12.18 17.75
N LEU A 92 -4.64 -12.80 16.79
CA LEU A 92 -4.92 -14.17 16.34
C LEU A 92 -4.70 -15.18 17.48
N ALA A 93 -3.63 -15.03 18.26
CA ALA A 93 -3.39 -15.89 19.42
C ALA A 93 -4.52 -15.76 20.45
N ILE A 94 -4.96 -14.54 20.76
CA ILE A 94 -6.08 -14.29 21.69
C ILE A 94 -7.35 -14.98 21.19
N PHE A 95 -7.73 -14.79 19.92
CA PHE A 95 -8.94 -15.42 19.37
C PHE A 95 -8.83 -16.96 19.34
N PHE A 96 -7.65 -17.49 19.05
CA PHE A 96 -7.42 -18.93 19.05
C PHE A 96 -7.53 -19.52 20.46
N THR A 97 -6.92 -18.87 21.46
CA THR A 97 -7.06 -19.27 22.87
C THR A 97 -8.51 -19.17 23.33
N TRP A 98 -9.22 -18.10 22.96
CA TRP A 98 -10.64 -17.95 23.28
C TRP A 98 -11.49 -19.06 22.66
N ALA A 99 -11.26 -19.38 21.39
CA ALA A 99 -11.99 -20.45 20.71
C ALA A 99 -11.74 -21.83 21.35
N ILE A 100 -10.51 -22.10 21.79
CA ILE A 100 -10.17 -23.32 22.54
C ILE A 100 -10.85 -23.34 23.90
N LEU A 101 -10.83 -22.22 24.64
CA LEU A 101 -11.49 -22.11 25.93
C LEU A 101 -13.01 -22.30 25.80
N ASP A 102 -13.66 -21.66 24.83
CA ASP A 102 -15.09 -21.85 24.57
C ASP A 102 -15.42 -23.31 24.20
N ALA A 103 -14.57 -23.94 23.37
CA ALA A 103 -14.74 -25.33 22.98
C ALA A 103 -14.57 -26.32 24.15
N ILE A 104 -13.66 -26.03 25.09
CA ILE A 104 -13.43 -26.87 26.27
C ILE A 104 -14.49 -26.61 27.34
N MET A 105 -14.86 -25.35 27.59
CA MET A 105 -15.83 -24.97 28.62
C MET A 105 -17.26 -25.39 28.24
N ARG A 106 -17.63 -25.32 26.96
CA ARG A 106 -18.96 -25.77 26.50
C ARG A 106 -19.14 -27.29 26.45
N LYS A 107 -18.08 -28.07 26.72
CA LYS A 107 -18.19 -29.52 26.92
C LYS A 107 -18.68 -29.89 28.32
N ARG A 108 -18.94 -28.91 29.20
CA ARG A 108 -19.31 -29.11 30.60
C ARG A 108 -20.77 -28.77 30.93
N ASP A 109 -21.47 -28.06 30.04
CA ASP A 109 -22.87 -27.67 30.22
C ASP A 109 -23.74 -28.31 29.11
N ASP A 110 -24.03 -29.61 29.24
CA ASP A 110 -25.14 -30.26 28.54
C ASP A 110 -26.22 -30.61 29.58
N GLU A 111 -27.29 -29.81 29.68
CA GLU A 111 -28.60 -30.22 30.20
C GLU A 111 -29.71 -29.19 29.83
N PRO A 112 -31.02 -29.53 29.89
CA PRO A 112 -31.79 -30.04 28.76
C PRO A 112 -32.95 -29.14 28.27
N ALA A 113 -33.38 -29.43 27.04
CA ALA A 113 -34.67 -29.18 26.37
C ALA A 113 -35.59 -28.02 26.82
N ALA A 114 -35.73 -27.02 25.94
CA ALA A 114 -36.96 -26.25 25.75
C ALA A 114 -37.38 -26.31 24.26
N SER A 115 -38.67 -26.48 24.05
CA SER A 115 -39.39 -26.86 22.82
C SER A 115 -39.20 -25.96 21.58
N PRO A 116 -39.45 -26.48 20.36
CA PRO A 116 -38.92 -25.94 19.12
C PRO A 116 -39.81 -24.84 18.55
N ILE A 117 -39.21 -23.69 18.26
CA ILE A 117 -39.58 -22.92 17.07
C ILE A 117 -38.77 -23.57 15.94
N GLU A 118 -39.41 -23.97 14.84
CA GLU A 118 -38.74 -24.48 13.64
C GLU A 118 -37.86 -23.40 12.98
N SER A 119 -36.74 -23.10 13.61
CA SER A 119 -35.53 -22.61 12.95
C SER A 119 -34.60 -23.81 12.92
N GLU A 120 -34.07 -24.15 11.74
CA GLU A 120 -33.12 -25.25 11.58
C GLU A 120 -32.14 -25.30 12.77
N PRO A 121 -31.86 -26.49 13.34
CA PRO A 121 -31.02 -26.59 14.51
C PRO A 121 -29.69 -25.90 14.21
N PHE A 122 -29.40 -24.82 14.93
CA PHE A 122 -28.13 -24.10 14.84
C PHE A 122 -27.03 -25.03 15.35
N ARG A 123 -26.60 -25.93 14.48
CA ARG A 123 -25.61 -26.96 14.75
C ARG A 123 -24.29 -26.20 14.76
N LYS A 124 -23.79 -25.90 15.96
CA LYS A 124 -22.51 -25.21 16.12
C LYS A 124 -21.44 -26.08 15.48
N ARG A 125 -20.86 -25.57 14.40
CA ARG A 125 -19.84 -26.23 13.55
C ARG A 125 -18.48 -25.57 13.82
N PRO A 126 -17.81 -25.89 14.95
CA PRO A 126 -16.51 -25.30 15.28
C PRO A 126 -15.43 -25.71 14.26
N ASP A 127 -15.64 -26.81 13.54
CA ASP A 127 -14.82 -27.25 12.41
C ASP A 127 -14.75 -26.21 11.29
N ILE A 128 -15.87 -25.57 10.94
CA ILE A 128 -15.90 -24.52 9.91
C ILE A 128 -15.14 -23.28 10.39
N ALA A 129 -15.28 -22.91 11.66
CA ALA A 129 -14.58 -21.76 12.23
C ALA A 129 -13.05 -21.93 12.21
N ILE A 130 -12.56 -23.14 12.57
CA ILE A 130 -11.12 -23.46 12.53
C ILE A 130 -10.59 -23.43 11.09
N VAL A 131 -11.34 -23.97 10.12
CA VAL A 131 -10.95 -23.94 8.70
C VAL A 131 -10.93 -22.52 8.14
N CYS A 132 -11.91 -21.69 8.48
CA CYS A 132 -11.94 -20.28 8.06
C CYS A 132 -10.77 -19.50 8.66
N PHE A 133 -10.44 -19.74 9.93
CA PHE A 133 -9.28 -19.14 10.59
C PHE A 133 -7.96 -19.52 9.91
N GLY A 134 -7.78 -20.81 9.58
CA GLY A 134 -6.61 -21.28 8.84
C GLY A 134 -6.49 -20.63 7.45
N LEU A 135 -7.62 -20.51 6.73
CA LEU A 135 -7.67 -19.82 5.43
C LEU A 135 -7.29 -18.34 5.55
N LEU A 136 -7.73 -17.66 6.60
CA LEU A 136 -7.42 -16.25 6.85
C LEU A 136 -5.92 -16.05 7.15
N CYS A 137 -5.33 -16.90 8.01
CA CYS A 137 -3.89 -16.90 8.25
C CYS A 137 -3.09 -17.16 6.97
N GLY A 138 -3.53 -18.13 6.15
CA GLY A 138 -2.90 -18.42 4.86
C GLY A 138 -2.97 -17.25 3.87
N TYR A 139 -4.10 -16.55 3.81
CA TYR A 139 -4.26 -15.34 3.01
C TYR A 139 -3.30 -14.23 3.42
N VAL A 140 -3.17 -13.97 4.72
CA VAL A 140 -2.24 -12.95 5.24
C VAL A 140 -0.78 -13.30 4.90
N LEU A 141 -0.39 -14.57 5.04
CA LEU A 141 0.95 -15.02 4.65
C LEU A 141 1.20 -14.90 3.15
N LEU A 142 0.19 -15.20 2.31
CA LEU A 142 0.28 -15.08 0.86
C LEU A 142 0.46 -13.63 0.42
N LEU A 143 -0.22 -12.68 1.06
CA LEU A 143 0.00 -11.25 0.81
C LEU A 143 1.37 -10.80 1.30
N SER A 144 1.86 -11.35 2.41
CA SER A 144 3.19 -11.01 2.93
C SER A 144 4.33 -11.43 2.01
N THR A 145 4.16 -12.44 1.16
CA THR A 145 5.18 -12.86 0.19
C THR A 145 5.10 -12.09 -1.14
N GLY A 146 4.03 -11.32 -1.36
CA GLY A 146 3.81 -10.55 -2.60
C GLY A 146 3.72 -11.42 -3.86
N TRP A 147 3.46 -12.72 -3.70
CA TRP A 147 3.50 -13.65 -4.84
C TRP A 147 2.25 -13.58 -5.72
N LEU A 148 1.12 -13.18 -5.14
CA LEU A 148 -0.16 -13.13 -5.83
C LEU A 148 -0.79 -11.73 -5.69
N PRO A 149 -1.27 -11.11 -6.80
CA PRO A 149 -1.89 -9.80 -6.72
C PRO A 149 -3.09 -9.76 -5.77
N PHE A 150 -3.21 -8.66 -5.02
CA PHE A 150 -4.23 -8.48 -3.98
C PHE A 150 -5.66 -8.87 -4.42
N ALA A 151 -6.12 -8.50 -5.62
CA ALA A 151 -7.47 -8.86 -6.06
C ALA A 151 -7.70 -10.37 -6.14
N PHE A 152 -6.75 -11.12 -6.69
CA PHE A 152 -6.90 -12.57 -6.84
C PHE A 152 -6.80 -13.28 -5.49
N ALA A 153 -5.90 -12.83 -4.61
CA ALA A 153 -5.78 -13.36 -3.26
C ALA A 153 -7.08 -13.15 -2.46
N SER A 154 -7.65 -11.95 -2.53
CA SER A 154 -8.86 -11.58 -1.78
C SER A 154 -10.12 -12.25 -2.33
N ALA A 155 -10.26 -12.32 -3.65
CA ALA A 155 -11.37 -13.04 -4.29
C ALA A 155 -11.32 -14.55 -3.94
N THR A 156 -10.13 -15.16 -3.99
CA THR A 156 -9.95 -16.57 -3.63
C THR A 156 -10.29 -16.81 -2.16
N MET A 157 -9.85 -15.93 -1.25
CA MET A 157 -10.18 -16.02 0.17
C MET A 157 -11.71 -15.99 0.40
N VAL A 158 -12.41 -15.01 -0.17
CA VAL A 158 -13.87 -14.87 -0.01
C VAL A 158 -14.61 -16.06 -0.59
N ALA A 159 -14.18 -16.56 -1.76
CA ALA A 159 -14.75 -17.75 -2.38
C ALA A 159 -14.53 -19.01 -1.52
N LEU A 160 -13.35 -19.19 -0.93
CA LEU A 160 -13.06 -20.35 -0.09
C LEU A 160 -13.80 -20.30 1.24
N ILE A 161 -13.78 -19.17 1.95
CA ILE A 161 -14.48 -19.00 3.24
C ILE A 161 -15.99 -19.14 3.04
N GLY A 162 -16.55 -18.42 2.08
CA GLY A 162 -17.98 -18.49 1.81
C GLY A 162 -18.42 -19.84 1.25
N GLY A 163 -17.57 -20.51 0.46
CA GLY A 163 -17.79 -21.88 0.01
C GLY A 163 -17.83 -22.89 1.17
N GLN A 164 -16.98 -22.72 2.18
CA GLN A 164 -17.01 -23.54 3.39
C GLN A 164 -18.27 -23.28 4.24
N MET A 165 -18.72 -22.03 4.32
CA MET A 165 -19.95 -21.68 5.04
C MET A 165 -21.23 -22.17 4.34
N MET A 166 -21.23 -22.23 3.00
CA MET A 166 -22.38 -22.64 2.19
C MET A 166 -22.49 -24.14 1.92
N ARG A 167 -21.74 -25.00 2.64
CA ARG A 167 -21.67 -26.46 2.42
C ARG A 167 -23.02 -27.23 2.40
N GLY A 168 -24.15 -26.58 2.66
CA GLY A 168 -25.51 -27.14 2.55
C GLY A 168 -26.45 -26.46 1.54
N ALA A 169 -26.05 -25.42 0.81
CA ALA A 169 -26.92 -24.66 -0.09
C ALA A 169 -26.22 -24.29 -1.42
N PRO A 170 -26.01 -25.27 -2.33
CA PRO A 170 -25.25 -25.06 -3.58
C PRO A 170 -25.91 -24.08 -4.57
N ALA A 171 -27.21 -23.78 -4.40
CA ALA A 171 -27.97 -22.88 -5.27
C ALA A 171 -27.49 -21.41 -5.26
N ARG A 172 -26.62 -21.00 -4.31
CA ARG A 172 -26.16 -19.62 -4.15
C ARG A 172 -24.70 -19.40 -4.55
N TRP A 173 -24.08 -20.36 -5.22
CA TRP A 173 -22.65 -20.29 -5.60
C TRP A 173 -22.34 -19.15 -6.56
N ILE A 174 -23.29 -18.79 -7.43
CA ILE A 174 -23.15 -17.66 -8.36
C ILE A 174 -23.06 -16.32 -7.60
N VAL A 175 -23.93 -16.12 -6.60
CA VAL A 175 -23.93 -14.91 -5.75
C VAL A 175 -22.62 -14.80 -4.96
N LEU A 176 -22.09 -15.94 -4.50
CA LEU A 176 -20.79 -15.97 -3.83
C LEU A 176 -19.65 -15.56 -4.76
N LEU A 177 -19.65 -16.07 -5.99
CA LEU A 177 -18.62 -15.78 -6.97
C LEU A 177 -18.65 -14.30 -7.36
N GLU A 178 -19.84 -13.74 -7.54
CA GLU A 178 -20.04 -12.30 -7.75
C GLU A 178 -19.49 -11.48 -6.56
N LEU A 179 -19.86 -11.85 -5.33
CA LEU A 179 -19.36 -11.18 -4.12
C LEU A 179 -17.83 -11.28 -4.00
N ALA A 180 -17.24 -12.42 -4.33
CA ALA A 180 -15.80 -12.65 -4.28
C ALA A 180 -15.06 -11.75 -5.29
N ILE A 181 -15.56 -11.68 -6.52
CA ILE A 181 -15.00 -10.83 -7.57
C ILE A 181 -15.15 -9.35 -7.21
N LEU A 182 -16.34 -8.92 -6.78
CA LEU A 182 -16.58 -7.54 -6.35
C LEU A 182 -15.70 -7.15 -5.16
N THR A 183 -15.52 -8.05 -4.20
CA THR A 183 -14.68 -7.77 -3.03
C THR A 183 -13.21 -7.68 -3.42
N GLY A 184 -12.71 -8.61 -4.24
CA GLY A 184 -11.30 -8.59 -4.68
C GLY A 184 -10.98 -7.43 -5.61
N LEU A 185 -11.63 -7.37 -6.77
CA LEU A 185 -11.38 -6.35 -7.79
C LEU A 185 -11.88 -4.97 -7.35
N GLY A 186 -13.04 -4.90 -6.70
CA GLY A 186 -13.61 -3.62 -6.23
C GLY A 186 -12.76 -2.99 -5.14
N SER A 187 -12.27 -3.78 -4.17
CA SER A 187 -11.35 -3.24 -3.16
C SER A 187 -10.03 -2.79 -3.79
N GLN A 188 -9.48 -3.57 -4.74
CA GLN A 188 -8.27 -3.15 -5.45
C GLN A 188 -8.48 -1.81 -6.15
N PHE A 189 -9.56 -1.66 -6.93
CA PHE A 189 -9.88 -0.41 -7.63
C PHE A 189 -10.00 0.78 -6.68
N VAL A 190 -10.72 0.62 -5.58
CA VAL A 190 -10.90 1.69 -4.58
C VAL A 190 -9.54 2.09 -3.98
N PHE A 191 -8.70 1.13 -3.60
CA PHE A 191 -7.42 1.45 -3.00
C PHE A 191 -6.41 2.04 -3.98
N THR A 192 -6.40 1.60 -5.24
CA THR A 192 -5.46 2.11 -6.24
C THR A 192 -5.90 3.44 -6.86
N GLU A 193 -7.19 3.60 -7.20
CA GLU A 193 -7.68 4.77 -7.92
C GLU A 193 -8.21 5.87 -6.99
N VAL A 194 -8.84 5.52 -5.87
CA VAL A 194 -9.42 6.51 -4.95
C VAL A 194 -8.43 6.91 -3.87
N PHE A 195 -7.69 5.93 -3.31
CA PHE A 195 -6.75 6.18 -2.21
C PHE A 195 -5.28 6.30 -2.64
N VAL A 196 -4.95 5.97 -3.90
CA VAL A 196 -3.58 6.05 -4.46
C VAL A 196 -2.58 5.28 -3.59
N THR A 197 -3.02 4.17 -3.01
CA THR A 197 -2.19 3.31 -2.14
C THR A 197 -1.66 2.14 -2.97
N PRO A 198 -0.34 1.92 -3.02
CA PRO A 198 0.21 0.75 -3.68
C PRO A 198 -0.14 -0.51 -2.87
N LEU A 199 -0.89 -1.42 -3.51
CA LEU A 199 -1.19 -2.74 -2.96
C LEU A 199 -0.18 -3.77 -3.50
N PRO A 200 0.14 -4.82 -2.71
CA PRO A 200 1.00 -5.93 -3.14
C PRO A 200 0.35 -6.84 -4.20
#